data_AF-A0A1Q4V799-F1
#
_entry.id   AF-A0A1Q4V799-F1
#
_cell.length_a   1.000
_cell.length_b   1.000
_cell.length_c   1.000
_cell.angle_alpha   90.00
_cell.angle_beta   90.00
_cell.angle_gamma   90.00
#
_symmetry.space_group_name_H-M   'P 1'
#
loop_
_entity.id
_entity.type
_entity.pdbx_description
1 polymer ?
#
loop_
_entity_poly.entity_id
_entity_poly.type
_entity_poly.pdbx_seq_one_letter_code
_entity_poly.pdbx_strand_id
1 'polypeptide(L)'
;MNFAYRTTLSNVDPRFVAGDPAAWASDFGYALDRVAIRLDNRSNEELRRAALQHADPAMREQALFEYADRDHADAIELLTQAIRQDTDRQVRWDALWAVEKLGGPEAIAALRQFLDDPDPEIAEWSKLFISELQTGDPAFDDREGSFTPGRTFDETIFLLIHCDLYVRLDPSNQHWGKISLAPQGLARIYGQAHACPNVATREKQLVIAKTIEGLHADGTPHVDNYLFRGFTERSRRDRGNFFFESLVPRPFFKSGRADDPSEGVREANIGFARYGTWHLDPKFQVRGEAAIRYVRGRFQGWGHVNLSRIAGRSLEEILVPGNGVLSTLHDEEVGPMTNAFILGTFKGKLNDWDGDGVIDLNSRDVYSTADGDIDTDQDGIPDQAGLTCCDWTTQQLP
;
A
#
# COMPACT_ATOMS: atom_id res chain seq x y z
N MET A 1 4.60 -26.13 -16.46
CA MET A 1 3.94 -25.28 -17.46
C MET A 1 4.29 -23.85 -17.10
N ASN A 2 5.21 -23.22 -17.83
CA ASN A 2 5.59 -21.82 -17.66
C ASN A 2 4.95 -21.07 -18.83
N PHE A 3 3.86 -20.35 -18.59
CA PHE A 3 3.34 -19.42 -19.59
C PHE A 3 3.70 -18.01 -19.18
N ALA A 4 4.71 -17.51 -19.87
CA ALA A 4 5.14 -16.13 -19.87
C ALA A 4 4.03 -15.22 -20.45
N TYR A 5 3.70 -14.18 -19.69
CA TYR A 5 3.76 -12.76 -20.07
C TYR A 5 3.20 -12.39 -21.45
N ARG A 6 2.04 -11.70 -21.46
CA ARG A 6 1.43 -11.10 -22.65
C ARG A 6 1.44 -9.58 -22.54
N THR A 7 2.41 -8.93 -23.18
CA THR A 7 2.44 -7.47 -23.35
C THR A 7 2.03 -7.05 -24.77
N THR A 8 1.42 -5.87 -24.88
CA THR A 8 1.13 -5.18 -26.15
C THR A 8 2.21 -4.18 -26.55
N LEU A 9 3.22 -3.93 -25.71
CA LEU A 9 4.32 -3.00 -25.98
C LEU A 9 5.51 -3.74 -26.61
N SER A 10 5.69 -3.58 -27.92
CA SER A 10 6.61 -4.39 -28.74
C SER A 10 8.11 -4.08 -28.57
N ASN A 11 8.48 -3.02 -27.83
CA ASN A 11 9.84 -2.46 -27.84
C ASN A 11 10.58 -2.54 -26.50
N VAL A 12 10.08 -3.31 -25.53
CA VAL A 12 10.67 -3.38 -24.18
C VAL A 12 10.95 -4.85 -23.81
N ASP A 13 12.09 -5.11 -23.16
CA ASP A 13 12.57 -6.47 -22.85
C ASP A 13 11.59 -7.20 -21.92
N PRO A 14 11.12 -8.42 -22.25
CA PRO A 14 10.05 -9.12 -21.54
C PRO A 14 10.29 -9.35 -20.03
N ARG A 15 11.52 -9.22 -19.52
CA ARG A 15 11.80 -9.21 -18.07
C ARG A 15 11.31 -7.94 -17.36
N PHE A 16 11.09 -6.86 -18.11
CA PHE A 16 10.57 -5.57 -17.68
C PHE A 16 9.11 -5.37 -18.10
N VAL A 17 8.45 -6.39 -18.68
CA VAL A 17 7.17 -6.16 -19.37
C VAL A 17 6.18 -7.28 -19.11
N ALA A 18 5.64 -7.27 -17.89
CA ALA A 18 4.29 -7.70 -17.64
C ALA A 18 3.76 -7.04 -16.36
N GLY A 19 2.49 -6.63 -16.39
CA GLY A 19 1.83 -6.09 -15.20
C GLY A 19 2.31 -4.73 -14.72
N ASP A 20 1.97 -4.43 -13.48
CA ASP A 20 2.12 -3.15 -12.78
C ASP A 20 3.47 -2.46 -13.06
N PRO A 21 3.48 -1.30 -13.74
CA PRO A 21 4.70 -0.55 -14.06
C PRO A 21 5.60 -0.21 -12.87
N ALA A 22 5.05 -0.19 -11.66
CA ALA A 22 5.83 0.04 -10.47
C ALA A 22 6.78 -1.12 -10.11
N ALA A 23 6.54 -2.34 -10.57
CA ALA A 23 7.27 -3.54 -10.13
C ALA A 23 8.62 -3.79 -10.85
N TRP A 24 8.97 -3.00 -11.88
CA TRP A 24 10.00 -3.34 -12.88
C TRP A 24 11.49 -3.34 -12.42
N ALA A 25 11.84 -3.17 -11.14
CA ALA A 25 13.22 -2.84 -10.75
C ALA A 25 13.76 -3.36 -9.39
N SER A 26 13.29 -4.50 -8.86
CA SER A 26 13.83 -5.05 -7.59
C SER A 26 14.61 -6.36 -7.78
N ASP A 27 15.94 -6.28 -7.80
CA ASP A 27 16.81 -7.44 -8.00
C ASP A 27 16.78 -8.43 -6.82
N PHE A 28 16.72 -7.92 -5.58
CA PHE A 28 16.72 -8.78 -4.39
C PHE A 28 15.38 -9.46 -4.15
N GLY A 29 14.26 -8.73 -4.25
CA GLY A 29 12.93 -9.34 -4.13
C GLY A 29 12.67 -10.35 -5.24
N TYR A 30 13.11 -10.06 -6.48
CA TYR A 30 13.04 -11.03 -7.57
C TYR A 30 13.84 -12.30 -7.28
N ALA A 31 15.02 -12.19 -6.66
CA ALA A 31 15.80 -13.35 -6.26
C ALA A 31 15.09 -14.18 -5.17
N LEU A 32 14.49 -13.51 -4.17
CA LEU A 32 13.73 -14.17 -3.10
C LEU A 32 12.47 -14.85 -3.63
N ASP A 33 11.73 -14.22 -4.54
CA ASP A 33 10.51 -14.78 -5.12
C ASP A 33 10.72 -16.15 -5.77
N ARG A 34 11.89 -16.34 -6.40
CA ARG A 34 12.26 -17.59 -7.06
C ARG A 34 12.60 -18.75 -6.13
N VAL A 35 12.94 -18.46 -4.87
CA VAL A 35 13.41 -19.46 -3.90
C VAL A 35 12.49 -19.60 -2.68
N ALA A 36 11.66 -18.59 -2.41
CA ALA A 36 10.80 -18.58 -1.26
C ALA A 36 9.66 -19.60 -1.40
N ILE A 37 9.36 -20.29 -0.31
CA ILE A 37 8.18 -21.13 -0.21
C ILE A 37 6.98 -20.26 0.14
N ARG A 38 5.88 -20.44 -0.56
CA ARG A 38 4.62 -19.76 -0.23
C ARG A 38 4.10 -20.24 1.12
N LEU A 39 3.78 -19.31 2.02
CA LEU A 39 3.32 -19.62 3.37
C LEU A 39 1.79 -19.76 3.45
N ASP A 40 1.04 -19.16 2.53
CA ASP A 40 -0.39 -19.44 2.40
C ASP A 40 -0.60 -20.82 1.77
N ASN A 41 -1.02 -21.77 2.60
CA ASN A 41 -1.18 -23.17 2.23
C ASN A 41 -2.60 -23.52 1.76
N ARG A 42 -3.52 -22.55 1.67
CA ARG A 42 -4.88 -22.78 1.16
C ARG A 42 -4.80 -23.32 -0.26
N SER A 43 -5.60 -24.34 -0.55
CA SER A 43 -5.81 -24.85 -1.90
C SER A 43 -6.53 -23.82 -2.78
N ASN A 44 -6.48 -24.03 -4.08
CA ASN A 44 -7.16 -23.14 -5.03
C ASN A 44 -8.68 -23.11 -4.83
N GLU A 45 -9.27 -24.24 -4.44
CA GLU A 45 -10.69 -24.32 -4.11
C GLU A 45 -11.02 -23.51 -2.85
N GLU A 46 -10.18 -23.62 -1.82
CA GLU A 46 -10.33 -22.84 -0.59
C GLU A 46 -10.17 -21.34 -0.84
N LEU A 47 -9.19 -20.94 -1.65
CA LEU A 47 -9.00 -19.55 -2.07
C LEU A 47 -10.20 -19.02 -2.86
N ARG A 48 -10.69 -19.76 -3.85
CA ARG A 48 -11.86 -19.34 -4.65
C ARG A 48 -13.11 -19.20 -3.78
N ARG A 49 -13.31 -20.12 -2.84
CA ARG A 49 -14.40 -20.05 -1.87
C ARG A 49 -14.24 -18.83 -0.96
N ALA A 50 -13.05 -18.63 -0.38
CA ALA A 50 -12.78 -17.49 0.49
C ALA A 50 -12.98 -16.15 -0.25
N ALA A 51 -12.46 -16.04 -1.47
CA ALA A 51 -12.55 -14.86 -2.31
C ALA A 51 -14.00 -14.39 -2.56
N LEU A 52 -14.96 -15.31 -2.63
CA LEU A 52 -16.35 -14.99 -2.99
C LEU A 52 -17.33 -15.07 -1.81
N GLN A 53 -16.97 -15.74 -0.71
CA GLN A 53 -17.92 -16.10 0.33
C GLN A 53 -17.45 -15.78 1.75
N HIS A 54 -16.19 -15.37 1.95
CA HIS A 54 -15.73 -15.03 3.29
C HIS A 54 -16.49 -13.81 3.82
N ALA A 55 -16.92 -13.85 5.09
CA ALA A 55 -17.70 -12.77 5.71
C ALA A 55 -16.88 -11.47 5.78
N ASP A 56 -15.61 -11.59 6.14
CA ASP A 56 -14.66 -10.48 6.20
C ASP A 56 -14.15 -10.05 4.80
N PRO A 57 -14.33 -8.78 4.38
CA PRO A 57 -13.83 -8.26 3.10
C PRO A 57 -12.32 -8.37 2.92
N ALA A 58 -11.53 -8.17 3.98
CA ALA A 58 -10.07 -8.27 3.85
C ALA A 58 -9.63 -9.71 3.56
N MET A 59 -10.35 -10.72 4.07
CA MET A 59 -10.04 -12.12 3.73
C MET A 59 -10.48 -12.47 2.31
N ARG A 60 -11.55 -11.85 1.79
CA ARG A 60 -11.95 -11.98 0.38
C ARG A 60 -10.87 -11.40 -0.53
N GLU A 61 -10.47 -10.16 -0.30
CA GLU A 61 -9.41 -9.46 -1.03
C GLU A 61 -8.09 -10.24 -0.97
N GLN A 62 -7.68 -10.66 0.21
CA GLN A 62 -6.46 -11.42 0.42
C GLN A 62 -6.45 -12.75 -0.35
N ALA A 63 -7.59 -13.43 -0.45
CA ALA A 63 -7.72 -14.63 -1.27
C ALA A 63 -7.65 -14.32 -2.77
N LEU A 64 -8.20 -13.19 -3.23
CA LEU A 64 -8.12 -12.74 -4.62
C LEU A 64 -6.67 -12.45 -5.04
N PHE A 65 -5.93 -11.70 -4.23
CA PHE A 65 -4.53 -11.37 -4.51
C PHE A 65 -3.64 -12.60 -4.49
N GLU A 66 -3.82 -13.49 -3.52
CA GLU A 66 -3.09 -14.77 -3.46
C GLU A 66 -3.41 -15.66 -4.68
N TYR A 67 -4.68 -15.72 -5.11
CA TYR A 67 -5.05 -16.48 -6.30
C TYR A 67 -4.46 -15.87 -7.59
N ALA A 68 -4.41 -14.54 -7.68
CA ALA A 68 -3.80 -13.83 -8.79
C ALA A 68 -2.27 -14.00 -8.83
N ASP A 69 -1.59 -13.96 -7.68
CA ASP A 69 -0.13 -14.20 -7.56
C ASP A 69 0.26 -15.62 -8.02
N ARG A 70 -0.66 -16.59 -7.90
CA ARG A 70 -0.46 -17.96 -8.41
C ARG A 70 -0.64 -18.08 -9.93
N ASP A 71 -1.07 -17.02 -10.60
CA ASP A 71 -1.24 -16.91 -12.06
C ASP A 71 -2.04 -18.08 -12.67
N HIS A 72 -3.18 -18.38 -12.07
CA HIS A 72 -4.10 -19.39 -12.59
C HIS A 72 -4.82 -18.90 -13.86
N ALA A 73 -5.08 -19.81 -14.79
CA ALA A 73 -5.70 -19.48 -16.08
C ALA A 73 -7.09 -18.82 -15.96
N ASP A 74 -7.80 -19.06 -14.86
CA ASP A 74 -9.10 -18.48 -14.55
C ASP A 74 -9.04 -17.32 -13.52
N ALA A 75 -7.84 -16.81 -13.18
CA ALA A 75 -7.69 -15.72 -12.22
C ALA A 75 -8.45 -14.46 -12.64
N ILE A 76 -8.38 -14.08 -13.92
CA ILE A 76 -9.13 -12.94 -14.46
C ILE A 76 -10.65 -13.18 -14.34
N GLU A 77 -11.13 -14.41 -14.55
CA GLU A 77 -12.55 -14.75 -14.39
C GLU A 77 -13.00 -14.56 -12.94
N LEU A 78 -12.24 -15.10 -11.98
CA LEU A 78 -12.53 -14.98 -10.55
C LEU A 78 -12.52 -13.51 -10.10
N LEU A 79 -11.51 -12.74 -10.48
CA LEU A 79 -11.41 -11.31 -10.19
C LEU A 79 -12.60 -10.53 -10.78
N THR A 80 -12.94 -10.80 -12.04
CA THR A 80 -14.10 -10.17 -12.70
C THR A 80 -15.41 -10.54 -12.00
N GLN A 81 -15.53 -11.76 -11.48
CA GLN A 81 -16.68 -12.16 -10.67
C GLN A 81 -16.75 -11.36 -9.37
N ALA A 82 -15.64 -11.21 -8.65
CA ALA A 82 -15.59 -10.42 -7.42
C ALA A 82 -15.96 -8.95 -7.66
N ILE A 83 -15.40 -8.30 -8.69
CA ILE A 83 -15.72 -6.89 -9.02
C ILE A 83 -17.24 -6.69 -9.25
N ARG A 84 -17.93 -7.67 -9.87
CA ARG A 84 -19.38 -7.57 -10.12
C ARG A 84 -20.26 -7.80 -8.90
N GLN A 85 -19.81 -8.62 -7.94
CA GLN A 85 -20.68 -9.21 -6.92
C GLN A 85 -20.36 -8.76 -5.50
N ASP A 86 -19.13 -8.35 -5.24
CA ASP A 86 -18.74 -7.92 -3.90
C ASP A 86 -19.49 -6.64 -3.51
N THR A 87 -20.00 -6.60 -2.28
CA THR A 87 -20.70 -5.43 -1.75
C THR A 87 -19.73 -4.40 -1.16
N ASP A 88 -18.51 -4.82 -0.86
CA ASP A 88 -17.47 -3.95 -0.34
C ASP A 88 -16.76 -3.23 -1.49
N ARG A 89 -16.90 -1.91 -1.53
CA ARG A 89 -16.32 -1.06 -2.59
C ARG A 89 -14.80 -1.19 -2.69
N GLN A 90 -14.12 -1.40 -1.55
CA GLN A 90 -12.67 -1.53 -1.52
C GLN A 90 -12.22 -2.84 -2.16
N VAL A 91 -12.87 -3.96 -1.82
CA VAL A 91 -12.60 -5.25 -2.50
C VAL A 91 -12.77 -5.13 -4.02
N ARG A 92 -13.78 -4.40 -4.50
CA ARG A 92 -14.03 -4.22 -5.93
C ARG A 92 -12.91 -3.47 -6.65
N TRP A 93 -12.45 -2.31 -6.15
CA TRP A 93 -11.36 -1.60 -6.81
C TRP A 93 -10.00 -2.31 -6.64
N ASP A 94 -9.80 -3.05 -5.56
CA ASP A 94 -8.56 -3.78 -5.32
C ASP A 94 -8.49 -5.02 -6.23
N ALA A 95 -9.64 -5.63 -6.53
CA ALA A 95 -9.77 -6.63 -7.58
C ALA A 95 -9.53 -6.05 -8.98
N LEU A 96 -9.96 -4.82 -9.29
CA LEU A 96 -9.58 -4.13 -10.54
C LEU A 96 -8.05 -3.96 -10.64
N TRP A 97 -7.40 -3.60 -9.53
CA TRP A 97 -5.95 -3.46 -9.50
C TRP A 97 -5.25 -4.81 -9.69
N ALA A 98 -5.75 -5.89 -9.08
CA ALA A 98 -5.23 -7.23 -9.31
C ALA A 98 -5.39 -7.67 -10.79
N VAL A 99 -6.47 -7.28 -11.48
CA VAL A 99 -6.61 -7.50 -12.93
C VAL A 99 -5.55 -6.72 -13.71
N GLU A 100 -5.27 -5.46 -13.35
CA GLU A 100 -4.21 -4.65 -13.96
C GLU A 100 -2.82 -5.28 -13.76
N LYS A 101 -2.55 -5.81 -12.56
CA LYS A 101 -1.31 -6.54 -12.26
C LYS A 101 -1.10 -7.76 -13.16
N LEU A 102 -2.14 -8.52 -13.48
CA LEU A 102 -2.05 -9.64 -14.43
C LEU A 102 -1.76 -9.15 -15.86
N GLY A 103 -2.36 -8.02 -16.23
CA GLY A 103 -2.08 -7.32 -17.48
C GLY A 103 -2.47 -8.09 -18.76
N GLY A 104 -2.04 -7.54 -19.89
CA GLY A 104 -2.31 -8.12 -21.21
C GLY A 104 -3.74 -7.92 -21.74
N PRO A 105 -4.04 -8.46 -22.94
CA PRO A 105 -5.30 -8.19 -23.63
C PRO A 105 -6.54 -8.69 -22.88
N GLU A 106 -6.41 -9.79 -22.12
CA GLU A 106 -7.51 -10.37 -21.33
C GLU A 106 -7.85 -9.46 -20.14
N ALA A 107 -6.85 -8.88 -19.46
CA ALA A 107 -7.07 -7.89 -18.40
C ALA A 107 -7.77 -6.65 -18.96
N ILE A 108 -7.32 -6.11 -20.09
CA ILE A 108 -7.97 -4.96 -20.75
C ILE A 108 -9.44 -5.29 -21.09
N ALA A 109 -9.71 -6.49 -21.61
CA ALA A 109 -11.07 -6.92 -21.94
C ALA A 109 -11.95 -7.09 -20.69
N ALA A 110 -11.38 -7.56 -19.57
CA ALA A 110 -12.07 -7.64 -18.30
C ALA A 110 -12.39 -6.25 -17.72
N LEU A 111 -11.41 -5.35 -17.64
CA LEU A 111 -11.58 -3.99 -17.14
C LEU A 111 -12.67 -3.24 -17.92
N ARG A 112 -12.71 -3.37 -19.24
CA ARG A 112 -13.73 -2.71 -20.10
C ARG A 112 -15.18 -2.97 -19.70
N GLN A 113 -15.46 -4.08 -19.02
CA GLN A 113 -16.80 -4.41 -18.54
C GLN A 113 -17.30 -3.46 -17.44
N PHE A 114 -16.40 -2.70 -16.83
CA PHE A 114 -16.66 -1.84 -15.68
C PHE A 114 -16.52 -0.34 -16.01
N LEU A 115 -16.39 0.04 -17.28
CA LEU A 115 -16.28 1.46 -17.67
C LEU A 115 -17.54 2.28 -17.36
N ASP A 116 -18.69 1.61 -17.33
CA ASP A 116 -20.02 2.18 -17.03
C ASP A 116 -20.57 1.63 -15.70
N ASP A 117 -19.69 1.25 -14.77
CA ASP A 117 -20.11 0.78 -13.45
C ASP A 117 -20.95 1.86 -12.73
N PRO A 118 -22.04 1.49 -12.04
CA PRO A 118 -22.85 2.46 -11.30
C PRO A 118 -22.08 3.15 -10.16
N ASP A 119 -21.00 2.54 -9.67
CA ASP A 119 -20.08 3.18 -8.75
C ASP A 119 -19.01 3.98 -9.53
N PRO A 120 -18.99 5.32 -9.45
CA PRO A 120 -18.05 6.15 -10.21
C PRO A 120 -16.58 5.83 -9.93
N GLU A 121 -16.26 5.35 -8.72
CA GLU A 121 -14.88 4.98 -8.37
C GLU A 121 -14.43 3.73 -9.13
N ILE A 122 -15.32 2.74 -9.28
CA ILE A 122 -15.05 1.51 -10.04
C ILE A 122 -14.90 1.84 -11.53
N ALA A 123 -15.77 2.71 -12.06
CA ALA A 123 -15.68 3.18 -13.44
C ALA A 123 -14.36 3.91 -13.73
N GLU A 124 -13.95 4.82 -12.85
CA GLU A 124 -12.73 5.57 -13.03
C GLU A 124 -11.47 4.70 -12.87
N TRP A 125 -11.40 3.83 -11.85
CA TRP A 125 -10.28 2.90 -11.70
C TRP A 125 -10.12 2.00 -12.92
N SER A 126 -11.23 1.50 -13.47
CA SER A 126 -11.20 0.72 -14.71
C SER A 126 -10.63 1.52 -15.88
N LYS A 127 -11.11 2.75 -16.10
CA LYS A 127 -10.60 3.66 -17.15
C LYS A 127 -9.10 3.91 -17.00
N LEU A 128 -8.66 4.21 -15.78
CA LEU A 128 -7.27 4.49 -15.44
C LEU A 128 -6.39 3.27 -15.74
N PHE A 129 -6.76 2.08 -15.25
CA PHE A 129 -5.97 0.88 -15.46
C PHE A 129 -5.91 0.45 -16.93
N ILE A 130 -6.99 0.64 -17.69
CA ILE A 130 -6.97 0.42 -19.14
C ILE A 130 -5.95 1.33 -19.82
N SER A 131 -5.96 2.63 -19.52
CA SER A 131 -5.03 3.56 -20.16
C SER A 131 -3.58 3.30 -19.75
N GLU A 132 -3.34 2.94 -18.48
CA GLU A 132 -2.01 2.54 -18.01
C GLU A 132 -1.49 1.32 -18.75
N LEU A 133 -2.28 0.26 -18.89
CA LEU A 133 -1.88 -0.94 -19.62
C LEU A 133 -1.62 -0.67 -21.11
N GLN A 134 -2.39 0.23 -21.73
CA GLN A 134 -2.29 0.52 -23.15
C GLN A 134 -1.16 1.49 -23.50
N THR A 135 -0.93 2.49 -22.64
CA THR A 135 -0.10 3.67 -22.97
C THR A 135 0.97 3.98 -21.93
N GLY A 136 0.89 3.39 -20.74
CA GLY A 136 1.66 3.77 -19.58
C GLY A 136 1.15 5.02 -18.86
N ASP A 137 0.25 5.80 -19.46
CA ASP A 137 -0.28 7.06 -18.91
C ASP A 137 -1.70 6.85 -18.32
N PRO A 138 -1.98 7.40 -17.13
CA PRO A 138 -3.31 7.32 -16.53
C PRO A 138 -4.29 8.28 -17.22
N ALA A 139 -5.55 7.88 -17.28
CA ALA A 139 -6.67 8.68 -17.74
C ALA A 139 -7.75 8.72 -16.66
N PHE A 140 -8.28 9.91 -16.40
CA PHE A 140 -9.25 10.19 -15.34
C PHE A 140 -10.63 10.47 -15.93
N ASP A 141 -11.66 10.45 -15.10
CA ASP A 141 -12.98 10.96 -15.48
C ASP A 141 -13.01 12.51 -15.50
N ASP A 142 -14.22 13.06 -15.67
CA ASP A 142 -14.42 14.50 -15.75
C ASP A 142 -15.13 15.08 -14.51
N ARG A 143 -15.14 14.37 -13.37
CA ARG A 143 -15.73 14.89 -12.12
C ARG A 143 -14.99 16.13 -11.64
N GLU A 144 -15.74 17.05 -11.04
CA GLU A 144 -15.18 18.25 -10.42
C GLU A 144 -14.45 17.90 -9.12
N GLY A 145 -13.57 18.79 -8.66
CA GLY A 145 -12.79 18.61 -7.44
C GLY A 145 -13.07 19.70 -6.40
N SER A 146 -13.05 19.32 -5.13
CA SER A 146 -13.23 20.21 -3.99
C SER A 146 -11.98 20.25 -3.12
N PHE A 147 -11.55 21.46 -2.79
CA PHE A 147 -10.45 21.72 -1.88
C PHE A 147 -10.99 22.25 -0.55
N THR A 148 -10.59 21.64 0.56
CA THR A 148 -10.96 22.07 1.91
C THR A 148 -9.92 23.06 2.44
N PRO A 149 -10.27 24.35 2.67
CA PRO A 149 -9.34 25.33 3.21
C PRO A 149 -8.95 25.03 4.66
N GLY A 150 -7.75 25.47 5.06
CA GLY A 150 -7.28 25.35 6.44
C GLY A 150 -6.67 24.01 6.82
N ARG A 151 -6.64 23.03 5.91
CA ARG A 151 -5.97 21.74 6.12
C ARG A 151 -4.44 21.87 6.03
N THR A 152 -3.73 21.03 6.78
CA THR A 152 -2.25 20.93 6.76
C THR A 152 -1.70 20.49 5.41
N PHE A 153 -2.44 19.63 4.69
CA PHE A 153 -2.02 19.06 3.41
C PHE A 153 -2.88 19.55 2.25
N ASP A 154 -2.24 19.73 1.11
CA ASP A 154 -2.89 20.17 -0.13
C ASP A 154 -3.64 19.02 -0.83
N GLU A 155 -3.13 17.79 -0.65
CA GLU A 155 -3.78 16.56 -1.07
C GLU A 155 -3.67 15.48 0.03
N THR A 156 -4.69 14.64 0.20
CA THR A 156 -4.68 13.46 1.11
C THR A 156 -5.04 12.21 0.32
N ILE A 157 -4.06 11.62 -0.34
CA ILE A 157 -4.27 10.52 -1.30
C ILE A 157 -4.27 9.18 -0.57
N PHE A 158 -5.41 8.49 -0.60
CA PHE A 158 -5.55 7.12 -0.09
C PHE A 158 -4.69 6.16 -0.92
N LEU A 159 -3.76 5.45 -0.28
CA LEU A 159 -2.88 4.51 -0.96
C LEU A 159 -3.41 3.08 -0.87
N LEU A 160 -3.61 2.48 -2.05
CA LEU A 160 -3.69 1.04 -2.22
C LEU A 160 -2.26 0.50 -2.21
N ILE A 161 -1.93 -0.42 -1.31
CA ILE A 161 -0.58 -0.95 -1.17
C ILE A 161 -0.63 -2.47 -1.15
N HIS A 162 0.02 -3.08 -2.13
CA HIS A 162 0.21 -4.52 -2.20
C HIS A 162 1.69 -4.81 -1.99
N CYS A 163 2.04 -5.77 -1.14
CA CYS A 163 3.43 -6.15 -0.95
C CYS A 163 3.64 -7.63 -0.69
N ASP A 164 4.84 -8.08 -1.00
CA ASP A 164 5.33 -9.39 -0.64
C ASP A 164 6.26 -9.27 0.57
N LEU A 165 5.96 -10.06 1.59
CA LEU A 165 6.78 -10.26 2.77
C LEU A 165 7.58 -11.53 2.58
N TYR A 166 8.88 -11.37 2.37
CA TYR A 166 9.81 -12.49 2.37
C TYR A 166 10.38 -12.65 3.76
N VAL A 167 10.08 -13.76 4.43
CA VAL A 167 10.47 -14.02 5.82
C VAL A 167 11.50 -15.12 5.87
N ARG A 168 12.67 -14.83 6.44
CA ARG A 168 13.70 -15.83 6.70
C ARG A 168 13.19 -16.80 7.78
N LEU A 169 13.12 -18.08 7.43
CA LEU A 169 12.52 -19.13 8.26
C LEU A 169 13.53 -19.83 9.17
N ASP A 170 14.83 -19.64 8.91
CA ASP A 170 15.88 -20.25 9.72
C ASP A 170 17.16 -19.38 9.82
N PRO A 171 18.09 -19.74 10.71
CA PRO A 171 19.35 -19.01 10.86
C PRO A 171 20.30 -19.11 9.65
N SER A 172 20.12 -20.09 8.75
CA SER A 172 21.05 -20.36 7.64
C SER A 172 20.91 -19.38 6.47
N ASN A 173 19.83 -18.59 6.45
CA ASN A 173 19.49 -17.65 5.38
C ASN A 173 19.20 -18.34 4.03
N GLN A 174 18.99 -19.67 4.03
CA GLN A 174 18.68 -20.45 2.83
C GLN A 174 17.18 -20.70 2.65
N HIS A 175 16.42 -20.71 3.74
CA HIS A 175 14.98 -20.97 3.69
C HIS A 175 14.19 -19.68 3.92
N TRP A 176 13.43 -19.28 2.91
CA TRP A 176 12.60 -18.09 2.92
C TRP A 176 11.15 -18.48 2.68
N GLY A 177 10.24 -17.83 3.39
CA GLY A 177 8.81 -17.89 3.16
C GLY A 177 8.32 -16.64 2.44
N LYS A 178 7.27 -16.73 1.62
CA LYS A 178 6.57 -15.60 1.00
C LYS A 178 5.13 -15.55 1.53
N ILE A 179 4.70 -14.38 1.99
CA ILE A 179 3.29 -14.02 2.16
C ILE A 179 3.05 -12.79 1.30
N SER A 180 2.08 -12.86 0.41
CA SER A 180 1.57 -11.68 -0.27
C SER A 180 0.54 -11.00 0.64
N LEU A 181 0.59 -9.68 0.83
CA LEU A 181 -0.38 -8.91 1.60
C LEU A 181 -1.15 -7.98 0.67
N ALA A 182 -2.45 -8.21 0.59
CA ALA A 182 -3.37 -7.37 -0.15
C ALA A 182 -3.64 -6.04 0.58
N PRO A 183 -4.17 -5.01 -0.09
CA PRO A 183 -4.32 -3.65 0.47
C PRO A 183 -4.96 -3.55 1.84
N GLN A 184 -6.14 -4.15 2.04
CA GLN A 184 -6.80 -4.16 3.35
C GLN A 184 -6.04 -5.01 4.37
N GLY A 185 -5.48 -6.15 3.94
CA GLY A 185 -4.65 -7.00 4.80
C GLY A 185 -3.43 -6.27 5.35
N LEU A 186 -2.74 -5.52 4.49
CA LEU A 186 -1.62 -4.67 4.87
C LEU A 186 -2.05 -3.53 5.78
N ALA A 187 -3.14 -2.84 5.43
CA ALA A 187 -3.65 -1.71 6.20
C ALA A 187 -4.02 -2.12 7.63
N ARG A 188 -4.52 -3.34 7.84
CA ARG A 188 -4.76 -3.90 9.18
C ARG A 188 -3.48 -4.06 9.97
N ILE A 189 -2.42 -4.62 9.38
CA ILE A 189 -1.18 -4.87 10.13
C ILE A 189 -0.41 -3.58 10.39
N TYR A 190 -0.19 -2.77 9.35
CA TYR A 190 0.77 -1.65 9.36
C TYR A 190 0.12 -0.27 9.33
N GLY A 191 -1.20 -0.21 9.18
CA GLY A 191 -2.00 1.01 9.11
C GLY A 191 -2.34 1.40 7.67
N GLN A 192 -3.52 2.01 7.51
CA GLN A 192 -3.94 2.58 6.24
C GLN A 192 -3.09 3.81 5.93
N ALA A 193 -2.36 3.78 4.81
CA ALA A 193 -1.44 4.84 4.44
C ALA A 193 -2.09 5.90 3.55
N HIS A 194 -1.71 7.16 3.78
CA HIS A 194 -2.06 8.30 2.95
C HIS A 194 -0.79 9.04 2.50
N ALA A 195 -0.69 9.34 1.20
CA ALA A 195 0.31 10.27 0.70
C ALA A 195 -0.21 11.70 0.86
N CYS A 196 0.52 12.51 1.61
CA CYS A 196 0.09 13.84 2.03
C CYS A 196 1.08 14.90 1.53
N PRO A 197 1.07 15.23 0.22
CA PRO A 197 1.92 16.26 -0.35
C PRO A 197 1.41 17.67 -0.03
N ASN A 198 2.33 18.62 -0.14
CA ASN A 198 2.04 20.05 -0.19
C ASN A 198 2.66 20.61 -1.46
N VAL A 199 1.95 21.48 -2.19
CA VAL A 199 2.43 22.10 -3.44
C VAL A 199 3.82 22.73 -3.25
N ALA A 200 4.05 23.35 -2.10
CA ALA A 200 5.31 24.01 -1.75
C ALA A 200 6.50 23.04 -1.56
N THR A 201 6.27 21.76 -1.26
CA THR A 201 7.31 20.81 -0.83
C THR A 201 7.33 19.48 -1.58
N ARG A 202 6.28 19.13 -2.34
CA ARG A 202 6.07 17.83 -3.01
C ARG A 202 7.21 17.36 -3.94
N GLU A 203 8.09 18.26 -4.35
CA GLU A 203 9.28 17.92 -5.16
C GLU A 203 10.44 17.34 -4.35
N LYS A 204 10.43 17.50 -3.03
CA LYS A 204 11.56 17.14 -2.14
C LYS A 204 11.14 16.46 -0.84
N GLN A 205 9.85 16.53 -0.48
CA GLN A 205 9.33 16.06 0.80
C GLN A 205 7.90 15.55 0.64
N LEU A 206 7.57 14.49 1.37
CA LEU A 206 6.25 13.88 1.43
C LEU A 206 6.03 13.29 2.82
N VAL A 207 4.88 13.55 3.43
CA VAL A 207 4.44 12.79 4.60
C VAL A 207 3.66 11.57 4.11
N ILE A 208 4.03 10.40 4.61
CA ILE A 208 3.17 9.21 4.58
C ILE A 208 2.59 9.06 5.98
N ALA A 209 1.33 9.44 6.13
CA ALA A 209 0.61 9.28 7.38
C ALA A 209 -0.09 7.93 7.40
N LYS A 210 -0.06 7.24 8.54
CA LYS A 210 -0.73 5.96 8.72
C LYS A 210 -1.55 5.94 9.98
N THR A 211 -2.68 5.26 9.91
CA THR A 211 -3.53 4.97 11.06
C THR A 211 -3.82 3.49 11.16
N ILE A 212 -3.62 2.89 12.34
CA ILE A 212 -4.04 1.53 12.65
C ILE A 212 -5.26 1.62 13.56
N GLU A 213 -6.40 1.12 13.08
CA GLU A 213 -7.63 1.03 13.86
C GLU A 213 -7.65 -0.26 14.70
N GLY A 214 -8.31 -0.22 15.85
CA GLY A 214 -8.51 -1.39 16.70
C GLY A 214 -7.26 -1.87 17.44
N LEU A 215 -6.16 -1.12 17.40
CA LEU A 215 -4.95 -1.42 18.18
C LEU A 215 -5.11 -0.97 19.64
N HIS A 216 -5.60 0.26 19.86
CA HIS A 216 -5.81 0.79 21.21
C HIS A 216 -7.14 0.32 21.80
N ALA A 217 -7.14 0.02 23.10
CA ALA A 217 -8.33 -0.45 23.82
C ALA A 217 -9.46 0.60 23.91
N ASP A 218 -9.14 1.89 23.82
CA ASP A 218 -10.10 2.99 23.85
C ASP A 218 -10.72 3.31 22.48
N GLY A 219 -10.29 2.61 21.43
CA GLY A 219 -10.77 2.80 20.06
C GLY A 219 -10.14 3.96 19.31
N THR A 220 -9.23 4.71 19.92
CA THR A 220 -8.46 5.74 19.19
C THR A 220 -7.53 5.08 18.17
N PRO A 221 -7.28 5.72 17.01
CA PRO A 221 -6.35 5.18 16.03
C PRO A 221 -4.91 5.30 16.52
N HIS A 222 -4.09 4.29 16.27
CA HIS A 222 -2.63 4.41 16.39
C HIS A 222 -2.09 5.18 15.19
N VAL A 223 -1.44 6.31 15.43
CA VAL A 223 -0.85 7.18 14.41
C VAL A 223 0.64 6.86 14.24
N ASP A 224 1.08 6.68 13.00
CA ASP A 224 2.48 6.39 12.66
C ASP A 224 2.90 7.08 11.34
N ASN A 225 3.51 8.26 11.47
CA ASN A 225 3.79 9.20 10.40
C ASN A 225 5.25 9.17 9.95
N TYR A 226 5.48 9.04 8.65
CA TYR A 226 6.82 8.98 8.07
C TYR A 226 7.08 10.19 7.20
N LEU A 227 8.12 10.94 7.53
CA LEU A 227 8.60 12.01 6.69
C LEU A 227 9.63 11.50 5.69
N PHE A 228 9.21 11.43 4.42
CA PHE A 228 10.07 11.09 3.31
C PHE A 228 10.71 12.34 2.72
N ARG A 229 12.00 12.26 2.39
CA ARG A 229 12.74 13.30 1.70
C ARG A 229 13.54 12.73 0.53
N GLY A 230 13.80 13.57 -0.46
CA GLY A 230 14.63 13.22 -1.61
C GLY A 230 14.49 14.24 -2.72
N PHE A 231 14.37 13.77 -3.96
CA PHE A 231 14.19 14.63 -5.12
C PHE A 231 13.17 14.05 -6.09
N THR A 232 12.59 14.93 -6.88
CA THR A 232 11.71 14.60 -7.99
C THR A 232 12.28 15.12 -9.30
N GLU A 233 12.33 14.24 -10.29
CA GLU A 233 12.70 14.58 -11.66
C GLU A 233 11.44 14.99 -12.45
N ARG A 234 11.43 16.22 -12.94
CA ARG A 234 10.38 16.81 -13.79
C ARG A 234 10.80 16.80 -15.26
N SER A 235 10.96 15.62 -15.85
CA SER A 235 11.23 15.49 -17.30
C SER A 235 10.00 15.84 -18.17
N ARG A 236 8.79 15.80 -17.59
CA ARG A 236 7.53 16.25 -18.17
C ARG A 236 6.81 17.21 -17.21
N ARG A 237 5.90 18.04 -17.75
CA ARG A 237 5.14 19.02 -16.93
C ARG A 237 3.99 18.40 -16.14
N ASP A 238 3.38 17.36 -16.69
CA ASP A 238 2.18 16.70 -16.17
C ASP A 238 2.48 15.63 -15.10
N ARG A 239 3.75 15.37 -14.77
CA ARG A 239 4.17 14.33 -13.84
C ARG A 239 5.57 14.56 -13.29
N GLY A 240 5.95 13.81 -12.27
CA GLY A 240 7.31 13.81 -11.75
C GLY A 240 7.68 12.47 -11.16
N ASN A 241 8.91 12.05 -11.44
CA ASN A 241 9.48 10.79 -10.96
C ASN A 241 10.24 11.05 -9.67
N PHE A 242 9.77 10.53 -8.54
CA PHE A 242 10.37 10.79 -7.23
C PHE A 242 11.21 9.62 -6.74
N PHE A 243 12.25 9.98 -5.97
CA PHE A 243 13.16 9.05 -5.31
C PHE A 243 13.35 9.50 -3.88
N PHE A 244 12.53 8.98 -2.96
CA PHE A 244 12.47 9.43 -1.58
C PHE A 244 12.83 8.33 -0.60
N GLU A 245 13.48 8.72 0.49
CA GLU A 245 13.83 7.86 1.60
C GLU A 245 13.35 8.49 2.92
N SER A 246 13.05 7.63 3.89
CA SER A 246 12.73 8.01 5.25
C SER A 246 13.63 7.23 6.19
N LEU A 247 14.10 7.87 7.24
CA LEU A 247 14.80 7.26 8.36
C LEU A 247 14.32 7.93 9.64
N VAL A 248 13.51 7.21 10.43
CA VAL A 248 12.83 7.77 11.60
C VAL A 248 13.05 6.90 12.84
N PRO A 249 13.22 7.49 14.03
CA PRO A 249 13.26 6.74 15.28
C PRO A 249 11.90 6.10 15.53
N ARG A 250 11.88 4.82 15.91
CA ARG A 250 10.69 4.08 16.30
C ARG A 250 10.96 3.15 17.48
N PRO A 251 9.94 2.91 18.32
CA PRO A 251 9.96 1.79 19.24
C PRO A 251 9.91 0.48 18.44
N PHE A 252 10.96 -0.32 18.55
CA PHE A 252 10.99 -1.69 18.08
C PHE A 252 10.51 -2.62 19.20
N PHE A 253 9.35 -3.24 19.01
CA PHE A 253 8.78 -4.21 19.95
C PHE A 253 9.30 -5.61 19.65
N LYS A 254 10.08 -6.17 20.59
CA LYS A 254 10.70 -7.49 20.44
C LYS A 254 9.69 -8.64 20.35
N SER A 255 8.47 -8.41 20.85
CA SER A 255 7.35 -9.34 20.73
C SER A 255 6.92 -9.57 19.27
N GLY A 256 7.28 -8.66 18.35
CA GLY A 256 6.82 -8.65 16.97
C GLY A 256 5.41 -8.10 16.78
N ARG A 257 4.83 -7.46 17.81
CA ARG A 257 3.54 -6.77 17.77
C ARG A 257 3.69 -5.31 18.20
N ALA A 258 3.13 -4.39 17.43
CA ALA A 258 3.06 -2.98 17.79
C ALA A 258 2.33 -2.79 19.12
N ASP A 259 2.84 -1.86 19.95
CA ASP A 259 2.34 -1.53 21.29
C ASP A 259 2.33 -2.71 22.29
N ASP A 260 3.10 -3.78 22.04
CA ASP A 260 3.26 -4.95 22.92
C ASP A 260 4.69 -5.02 23.48
N PRO A 261 4.98 -4.36 24.62
CA PRO A 261 6.31 -4.29 25.22
C PRO A 261 6.67 -5.52 26.08
N SER A 262 5.86 -6.58 26.06
CA SER A 262 6.00 -7.75 26.94
C SER A 262 7.35 -8.48 26.85
N GLU A 263 8.02 -8.40 25.69
CA GLU A 263 9.35 -8.96 25.45
C GLU A 263 10.46 -7.88 25.42
N GLY A 264 10.12 -6.64 25.78
CA GLY A 264 11.01 -5.48 25.77
C GLY A 264 10.92 -4.64 24.50
N VAL A 265 11.37 -3.38 24.61
CA VAL A 265 11.36 -2.38 23.54
C VAL A 265 12.76 -1.82 23.36
N ARG A 266 13.11 -1.49 22.11
CA ARG A 266 14.37 -0.84 21.73
C ARG A 266 14.07 0.30 20.77
N GLU A 267 14.55 1.50 21.05
CA GLU A 267 14.50 2.58 20.05
C GLU A 267 15.48 2.26 18.91
N ALA A 268 14.99 2.28 17.67
CA ALA A 268 15.80 2.04 16.48
C ALA A 268 15.39 2.96 15.33
N ASN A 269 16.35 3.28 14.46
CA ASN A 269 16.06 4.05 13.25
C ASN A 269 15.55 3.12 12.14
N ILE A 270 14.31 3.30 11.75
CA ILE A 270 13.62 2.50 10.73
C ILE A 270 13.69 3.21 9.39
N GLY A 271 14.29 2.53 8.42
CA GLY A 271 14.53 3.04 7.07
C GLY A 271 13.55 2.45 6.06
N PHE A 272 12.96 3.31 5.22
CA PHE A 272 12.17 2.90 4.06
C PHE A 272 12.54 3.73 2.84
N ALA A 273 12.55 3.08 1.68
CA ALA A 273 12.75 3.73 0.40
C ALA A 273 11.48 3.63 -0.45
N ARG A 274 11.15 4.72 -1.15
CA ARG A 274 10.01 4.82 -2.07
C ARG A 274 10.44 5.49 -3.36
N TYR A 275 9.99 4.93 -4.47
CA TYR A 275 10.25 5.46 -5.81
C TYR A 275 8.97 5.38 -6.61
N GLY A 276 8.67 6.38 -7.42
CA GLY A 276 7.43 6.35 -8.19
C GLY A 276 7.22 7.56 -9.06
N THR A 277 6.00 7.70 -9.55
CA THR A 277 5.56 8.80 -10.38
C THR A 277 4.24 9.31 -9.85
N TRP A 278 4.15 10.61 -9.59
CA TRP A 278 2.87 11.29 -9.44
C TRP A 278 2.49 11.99 -10.75
N HIS A 279 1.18 12.13 -11.00
CA HIS A 279 0.58 12.74 -12.18
C HIS A 279 -0.34 13.87 -11.75
N LEU A 280 -0.26 15.01 -12.43
CA LEU A 280 -1.10 16.17 -12.15
C LEU A 280 -2.38 16.15 -12.97
N ASP A 281 -3.43 16.75 -12.43
CA ASP A 281 -4.61 17.13 -13.20
C ASP A 281 -4.76 18.67 -13.19
N PRO A 282 -4.56 19.35 -14.33
CA PRO A 282 -4.73 20.79 -14.44
C PRO A 282 -6.12 21.32 -14.08
N LYS A 283 -7.17 20.48 -14.07
CA LYS A 283 -8.50 20.90 -13.63
C LYS A 283 -8.54 21.22 -12.15
N PHE A 284 -7.73 20.53 -11.35
CA PHE A 284 -7.68 20.71 -9.91
C PHE A 284 -6.57 21.68 -9.56
N GLN A 285 -6.95 22.89 -9.17
CA GLN A 285 -6.02 23.96 -8.83
C GLN A 285 -5.93 24.12 -7.32
N VAL A 286 -4.72 23.98 -6.78
CA VAL A 286 -4.41 24.17 -5.37
C VAL A 286 -3.23 25.14 -5.27
N ARG A 287 -3.43 26.24 -4.54
CA ARG A 287 -2.40 27.30 -4.37
C ARG A 287 -1.79 27.80 -5.70
N GLY A 288 -2.59 27.83 -6.77
CA GLY A 288 -2.15 28.30 -8.09
C GLY A 288 -1.38 27.28 -8.93
N GLU A 289 -1.30 26.03 -8.48
CA GLU A 289 -0.66 24.92 -9.18
C GLU A 289 -1.64 23.76 -9.37
N ALA A 290 -1.40 22.93 -10.40
CA ALA A 290 -2.19 21.72 -10.58
C ALA A 290 -1.92 20.71 -9.45
N ALA A 291 -2.98 20.09 -8.93
CA ALA A 291 -2.92 19.08 -7.88
C ALA A 291 -2.41 17.74 -8.41
N ILE A 292 -1.79 16.94 -7.54
CA ILE A 292 -1.50 15.54 -7.81
C ILE A 292 -2.82 14.77 -7.81
N ARG A 293 -3.21 14.27 -8.99
CA ARG A 293 -4.41 13.46 -9.17
C ARG A 293 -4.17 11.99 -8.86
N TYR A 294 -2.98 11.49 -9.17
CA TYR A 294 -2.66 10.07 -9.08
C TYR A 294 -1.19 9.84 -8.81
N VAL A 295 -0.88 8.83 -8.02
CA VAL A 295 0.47 8.37 -7.74
C VAL A 295 0.55 6.86 -7.92
N ARG A 296 1.67 6.40 -8.46
CA ARG A 296 2.05 4.98 -8.47
C ARG A 296 3.53 4.83 -8.16
N GLY A 297 3.92 3.70 -7.61
CA GLY A 297 5.33 3.45 -7.35
C GLY A 297 5.56 2.20 -6.55
N ARG A 298 6.80 2.04 -6.11
CA ARG A 298 7.28 0.91 -5.34
C ARG A 298 7.95 1.36 -4.07
N PHE A 299 8.02 0.45 -3.11
CA PHE A 299 8.67 0.69 -1.84
C PHE A 299 9.38 -0.57 -1.37
N GLN A 300 10.41 -0.37 -0.56
CA GLN A 300 11.11 -1.47 0.08
C GLN A 300 11.62 -1.08 1.46
N GLY A 301 11.76 -2.07 2.32
CA GLY A 301 12.27 -1.91 3.67
C GLY A 301 12.40 -3.25 4.38
N TRP A 302 12.67 -3.18 5.67
CA TRP A 302 12.85 -4.35 6.53
C TRP A 302 11.80 -4.39 7.62
N GLY A 303 11.49 -5.60 8.06
CA GLY A 303 10.57 -5.89 9.14
C GLY A 303 11.07 -7.02 10.03
N HIS A 304 10.37 -7.20 11.14
CA HIS A 304 10.54 -8.34 12.03
C HIS A 304 9.21 -9.07 12.16
N VAL A 305 9.28 -10.38 11.96
CA VAL A 305 8.16 -11.31 12.12
C VAL A 305 8.56 -12.33 13.17
N ASN A 306 7.84 -12.32 14.29
CA ASN A 306 8.00 -13.34 15.31
C ASN A 306 7.36 -14.65 14.83
N LEU A 307 8.20 -15.56 14.29
CA LEU A 307 7.75 -16.82 13.71
C LEU A 307 6.92 -17.68 14.68
N SER A 308 7.23 -17.63 15.98
CA SER A 308 6.50 -18.39 17.00
C SER A 308 5.04 -17.93 17.16
N ARG A 309 4.75 -16.67 16.82
CA ARG A 309 3.40 -16.09 16.86
C ARG A 309 2.59 -16.36 15.61
N ILE A 310 3.23 -16.71 14.49
CA ILE A 310 2.51 -16.95 13.23
C ILE A 310 2.48 -18.43 12.84
N ALA A 311 3.42 -19.24 13.32
CA ALA A 311 3.52 -20.64 12.94
C ALA A 311 2.25 -21.42 13.33
N GLY A 312 1.66 -22.10 12.35
CA GLY A 312 0.47 -22.94 12.54
C GLY A 312 -0.84 -22.17 12.69
N ARG A 313 -0.83 -20.84 12.58
CA ARG A 313 -2.03 -20.00 12.62
C ARG A 313 -2.57 -19.76 11.21
N SER A 314 -3.89 -19.58 11.14
CA SER A 314 -4.56 -19.17 9.90
C SER A 314 -4.22 -17.73 9.54
N LEU A 315 -4.48 -17.35 8.28
CA LEU A 315 -4.26 -15.99 7.82
C LEU A 315 -5.12 -14.96 8.60
N GLU A 316 -6.33 -15.36 8.98
CA GLU A 316 -7.25 -14.54 9.76
C GLU A 316 -6.70 -14.25 11.17
N GLU A 317 -6.03 -15.22 11.79
CA GLU A 317 -5.40 -15.04 13.11
C GLU A 317 -4.13 -14.19 13.07
N ILE A 318 -3.51 -14.01 11.89
CA ILE A 318 -2.30 -13.18 11.74
C ILE A 318 -2.58 -11.79 11.18
N LEU A 319 -3.63 -11.61 10.37
CA LEU A 319 -4.02 -10.31 9.79
C LEU A 319 -4.84 -9.47 10.78
N VAL A 320 -4.24 -9.22 11.95
CA VAL A 320 -4.81 -8.43 13.04
C VAL A 320 -4.00 -7.16 13.30
N PRO A 321 -4.60 -6.11 13.90
CA PRO A 321 -3.95 -4.84 14.18
C PRO A 321 -2.57 -4.96 14.82
N GLY A 322 -1.57 -4.35 14.17
CA GLY A 322 -0.21 -4.26 14.70
C GLY A 322 0.58 -5.56 14.72
N ASN A 323 0.11 -6.66 14.11
CA ASN A 323 0.81 -7.95 14.10
C ASN A 323 1.95 -8.01 13.07
N GLY A 324 2.81 -6.99 13.10
CA GLY A 324 4.00 -6.83 12.30
C GLY A 324 4.69 -5.54 12.70
N VAL A 325 6.01 -5.56 12.79
CA VAL A 325 6.80 -4.36 13.14
C VAL A 325 7.86 -4.13 12.07
N LEU A 326 8.03 -2.86 11.69
CA LEU A 326 9.11 -2.46 10.81
C LEU A 326 10.44 -2.53 11.58
N SER A 327 11.52 -2.80 10.85
CA SER A 327 12.81 -3.13 11.46
C SER A 327 13.99 -2.57 10.65
N THR A 328 15.20 -2.81 11.14
CA THR A 328 16.45 -2.38 10.50
C THR A 328 17.53 -3.44 10.68
N LEU A 329 18.41 -3.57 9.69
CA LEU A 329 19.60 -4.45 9.78
C LEU A 329 20.78 -3.78 10.50
N HIS A 330 20.69 -2.49 10.78
CA HIS A 330 21.85 -1.67 11.16
C HIS A 330 22.04 -1.47 12.66
N ASP A 331 20.99 -1.65 13.46
CA ASP A 331 21.08 -1.57 14.92
C ASP A 331 21.63 -2.89 15.50
N GLU A 332 22.44 -2.80 16.55
CA GLU A 332 23.17 -3.93 17.12
C GLU A 332 22.28 -5.00 17.76
N GLU A 333 21.12 -4.59 18.27
CA GLU A 333 20.17 -5.46 18.96
C GLU A 333 19.01 -5.86 18.04
N VAL A 334 18.49 -4.90 17.26
CA VAL A 334 17.38 -5.13 16.32
C VAL A 334 17.84 -5.86 15.06
N GLY A 335 19.05 -5.57 14.56
CA GLY A 335 19.61 -6.16 13.34
C GLY A 335 19.57 -7.69 13.32
N PRO A 336 20.06 -8.38 14.38
CA PRO A 336 19.98 -9.84 14.48
C PRO A 336 18.54 -10.41 14.48
N MET A 337 17.56 -9.64 14.94
CA MET A 337 16.14 -10.04 14.99
C MET A 337 15.43 -9.80 13.65
N THR A 338 15.89 -8.85 12.84
CA THR A 338 15.35 -8.54 11.53
C THR A 338 15.40 -9.76 10.62
N ASN A 339 14.23 -10.20 10.17
CA ASN A 339 14.07 -11.43 9.39
C ASN A 339 13.06 -11.31 8.25
N ALA A 340 12.43 -10.15 8.04
CA ALA A 340 11.51 -9.94 6.93
C ALA A 340 12.03 -8.85 5.98
N PHE A 341 12.09 -9.16 4.69
CA PHE A 341 12.26 -8.17 3.63
C PHE A 341 10.90 -7.84 3.03
N ILE A 342 10.55 -6.56 3.01
CA ILE A 342 9.27 -6.05 2.53
C ILE A 342 9.53 -5.37 1.20
N LEU A 343 8.82 -5.81 0.16
CA LEU A 343 8.84 -5.19 -1.15
C LEU A 343 7.41 -5.10 -1.67
N GLY A 344 7.00 -3.94 -2.15
CA GLY A 344 5.67 -3.81 -2.72
C GLY A 344 5.52 -2.67 -3.70
N THR A 345 4.32 -2.60 -4.26
CA THR A 345 3.88 -1.48 -5.08
C THR A 345 2.71 -0.76 -4.41
N PHE A 346 2.52 0.50 -4.79
CA PHE A 346 1.42 1.31 -4.36
C PHE A 346 0.82 2.07 -5.53
N LYS A 347 -0.49 2.30 -5.46
CA LYS A 347 -1.23 3.20 -6.33
C LYS A 347 -2.19 4.02 -5.45
N GLY A 348 -2.52 5.23 -5.87
CA GLY A 348 -3.50 6.05 -5.15
C GLY A 348 -3.94 7.22 -6.00
N LYS A 349 -5.24 7.53 -5.99
CA LYS A 349 -5.79 8.71 -6.68
C LYS A 349 -6.64 9.52 -5.71
N LEU A 350 -6.77 10.81 -5.99
CA LEU A 350 -7.85 11.60 -5.41
C LEU A 350 -9.17 10.97 -5.82
N ASN A 351 -10.11 10.87 -4.90
CA ASN A 351 -11.38 10.18 -5.08
C ASN A 351 -12.50 10.91 -4.36
N ASP A 352 -13.73 10.56 -4.73
CA ASP A 352 -14.93 10.96 -4.03
C ASP A 352 -15.09 10.08 -2.78
N TRP A 353 -14.61 10.59 -1.65
CA TRP A 353 -14.52 9.81 -0.41
C TRP A 353 -15.87 9.74 0.29
N ASP A 354 -16.60 10.85 0.34
CA ASP A 354 -17.88 10.97 1.03
C ASP A 354 -19.10 10.56 0.17
N GLY A 355 -18.91 10.36 -1.13
CA GLY A 355 -19.92 9.87 -2.07
C GLY A 355 -20.85 10.96 -2.58
N ASP A 356 -20.45 12.24 -2.53
CA ASP A 356 -21.27 13.38 -2.97
C ASP A 356 -21.20 13.65 -4.48
N GLY A 357 -20.36 12.90 -5.21
CA GLY A 357 -20.12 13.03 -6.64
C GLY A 357 -18.97 13.97 -7.00
N VAL A 358 -18.27 14.54 -6.02
CA VAL A 358 -17.16 15.47 -6.18
C VAL A 358 -15.88 14.80 -5.67
N ILE A 359 -14.76 15.05 -6.36
CA ILE A 359 -13.47 14.55 -5.92
C ILE A 359 -12.97 15.37 -4.73
N ASP A 360 -12.67 14.69 -3.63
CA ASP A 360 -11.99 15.28 -2.50
C ASP A 360 -10.48 15.40 -2.73
N LEU A 361 -9.95 16.62 -2.63
CA LEU A 361 -8.50 16.82 -2.69
C LEU A 361 -7.84 16.48 -1.34
N ASN A 362 -8.38 16.99 -0.23
CA ASN A 362 -7.72 16.96 1.08
C ASN A 362 -8.67 16.88 2.30
N SER A 363 -9.88 16.34 2.11
CA SER A 363 -10.89 16.28 3.19
C SER A 363 -10.69 15.13 4.18
N ARG A 364 -9.80 14.17 3.91
CA ARG A 364 -9.52 13.06 4.84
C ARG A 364 -8.77 13.55 6.06
N ASP A 365 -9.15 13.01 7.22
CA ASP A 365 -8.45 13.27 8.47
C ASP A 365 -7.07 12.61 8.47
N VAL A 366 -6.06 13.45 8.70
CA VAL A 366 -4.66 13.06 8.77
C VAL A 366 -4.05 13.74 9.99
N TYR A 367 -3.67 12.93 10.97
CA TYR A 367 -3.17 13.39 12.27
C TYR A 367 -1.67 13.65 12.23
N SER A 368 -1.25 14.60 11.39
CA SER A 368 0.15 14.91 11.16
C SER A 368 0.40 16.36 10.81
N THR A 369 1.49 16.92 11.34
CA THR A 369 2.08 18.15 10.81
C THR A 369 2.77 17.90 9.47
N ALA A 370 3.15 18.97 8.76
CA ALA A 370 3.91 18.87 7.51
C ALA A 370 5.33 18.28 7.67
N ASP A 371 5.84 18.24 8.91
CA ASP A 371 7.12 17.63 9.28
C ASP A 371 6.98 16.22 9.87
N GLY A 372 5.76 15.67 9.89
CA GLY A 372 5.48 14.29 10.28
C GLY A 372 5.22 14.09 11.77
N ASP A 373 5.23 15.14 12.58
CA ASP A 373 4.86 15.05 14.00
C ASP A 373 3.36 14.77 14.14
N ILE A 374 2.96 14.13 15.24
CA ILE A 374 1.56 13.89 15.57
C ILE A 374 0.87 15.23 15.87
N ASP A 375 -0.30 15.40 15.27
CA ASP A 375 -1.17 16.56 15.38
C ASP A 375 -2.61 16.03 15.41
N THR A 376 -3.13 15.76 16.61
CA THR A 376 -4.43 15.07 16.76
C THR A 376 -5.63 15.98 16.54
N ASP A 377 -5.51 17.29 16.77
CA ASP A 377 -6.58 18.27 16.53
C ASP A 377 -6.52 18.95 15.15
N GLN A 378 -5.48 18.65 14.37
CA GLN A 378 -5.27 19.06 12.99
C GLN A 378 -5.14 20.58 12.83
N ASP A 379 -4.57 21.26 13.84
CA ASP A 379 -4.33 22.71 13.82
C ASP A 379 -3.00 23.11 13.14
N GLY A 380 -2.19 22.12 12.75
CA GLY A 380 -0.88 22.28 12.13
C GLY A 380 0.27 22.43 13.11
N ILE A 381 0.01 22.34 14.41
CA ILE A 381 0.98 22.42 15.52
C ILE A 381 1.14 21.01 16.11
N PRO A 382 2.37 20.56 16.36
CA PRO A 382 2.58 19.23 16.94
C PRO A 382 2.06 19.17 18.38
N ASP A 383 1.35 18.08 18.72
CA ASP A 383 0.97 17.76 20.11
C ASP A 383 2.21 17.68 21.00
N GLN A 384 3.25 17.03 20.46
CA GLN A 384 4.58 16.96 21.04
C GLN A 384 5.64 16.98 19.94
N ALA A 385 6.54 17.95 19.98
CA ALA A 385 7.60 18.09 18.99
C ALA A 385 8.51 16.85 18.93
N GLY A 386 8.73 16.33 17.72
CA GLY A 386 9.56 15.16 17.43
C GLY A 386 8.84 13.83 17.57
N LEU A 387 7.61 13.80 18.07
CA LEU A 387 6.83 12.57 18.21
C LEU A 387 6.08 12.29 16.92
N THR A 388 6.50 11.26 16.19
CA THR A 388 5.97 10.92 14.85
C THR A 388 5.25 9.55 14.84
N CYS A 389 5.09 8.93 16.01
CA CYS A 389 4.45 7.63 16.22
C CYS A 389 3.83 7.63 17.64
N CYS A 390 2.66 7.01 17.81
CA CYS A 390 1.94 7.02 19.08
C CYS A 390 2.79 6.49 20.25
N ASP A 391 2.61 7.10 21.41
CA ASP A 391 3.31 6.69 22.63
C ASP A 391 2.62 5.49 23.28
N TRP A 392 3.23 4.31 23.14
CA TRP A 392 2.80 3.06 23.77
C TRP A 392 2.89 3.09 25.31
N THR A 393 3.67 4.00 25.90
CA THR A 393 3.86 4.07 27.36
C THR A 393 2.66 4.70 28.07
N THR A 394 1.93 5.58 27.39
CA THR A 394 0.71 6.21 27.93
C THR A 394 -0.49 5.26 27.96
N GLN A 395 -0.47 4.20 27.14
CA GLN A 395 -1.49 3.15 27.13
C GLN A 395 -1.31 2.11 28.25
N GLN A 396 -0.25 2.22 29.06
CA GLN A 396 0.03 1.32 30.18
C GLN A 396 -0.67 1.68 31.50
N LEU A 397 -1.77 2.46 31.48
CA LEU A 397 -2.55 2.72 32.68
C LEU A 397 -4.01 2.33 32.44
N PRO A 398 -4.59 1.40 33.22
CA PRO A 398 -4.28 1.09 34.62
C PRO A 398 -3.50 -0.20 34.90
#